data_AF-A0A2W2FR27-F1
#
_entry.id   AF-A0A2W2FR27-F1
#
_cell.length_a   1.000
_cell.length_b   1.000
_cell.length_c   1.000
_cell.angle_alpha   90.00
_cell.angle_beta   90.00
_cell.angle_gamma   90.00
#
_symmetry.space_group_name_H-M   'P 1'
#
loop_
_entity.id
_entity.type
_entity.pdbx_description
1 polymer ?
#
loop_
_entity_poly.entity_id
_entity_poly.type
_entity_poly.pdbx_seq_one_letter_code
_entity_poly.pdbx_strand_id
1 'polypeptide(L)'
;MNDRLSAEEALREIDQIGGSVRRSGRWAGRWMFALGFGAVVYWLAILLGGETLRGIAGWGWMLFVAGSMVYVFRQRVFSRAIWRLQWPIAAGFLLTSAAATLFAVFLMPDEPGPQWVALAVLTAVVAGAPPIWGGWVLRHREVTG
;
A
#
# COMPACT_ATOMS: atom_id res chain seq x y z
N MET A 1 -7.71 44.05 -11.09
CA MET A 1 -7.03 43.84 -9.80
C MET A 1 -5.95 42.81 -10.02
N ASN A 2 -4.70 43.22 -9.89
CA ASN A 2 -3.53 42.41 -10.20
C ASN A 2 -3.03 41.89 -8.84
N ASP A 3 -3.50 40.70 -8.42
CA ASP A 3 -3.02 40.04 -7.20
C ASP A 3 -1.59 39.54 -7.42
N ARG A 4 -0.65 40.49 -7.48
CA ARG A 4 0.77 40.18 -7.38
C ARG A 4 1.05 39.94 -5.91
N LEU A 5 0.98 38.68 -5.50
CA LEU A 5 1.56 38.20 -4.24
C LEU A 5 2.92 38.87 -4.04
N SER A 6 3.13 39.50 -2.90
CA SER A 6 4.44 40.04 -2.56
C SER A 6 5.46 38.89 -2.53
N ALA A 7 6.74 39.17 -2.81
CA ALA A 7 7.77 38.14 -2.82
C ALA A 7 7.83 37.36 -1.49
N GLU A 8 7.51 38.01 -0.37
CA GLU A 8 7.41 37.38 0.95
C GLU A 8 6.16 36.50 1.14
N GLU A 9 5.02 36.88 0.58
CA GLU A 9 3.83 36.01 0.58
C GLU A 9 4.03 34.79 -0.32
N ALA A 10 4.64 34.97 -1.49
CA ALA A 10 5.00 33.87 -2.37
C ALA A 10 5.96 32.88 -1.69
N LEU A 11 6.96 33.38 -0.94
CA LEU A 11 7.88 32.53 -0.18
C LEU A 11 7.20 31.80 0.98
N ARG A 12 6.31 32.47 1.74
CA ARG A 12 5.52 31.82 2.81
C ARG A 12 4.58 30.75 2.28
N GLU A 13 3.95 31.00 1.13
CA GLU A 13 3.05 30.04 0.49
C GLU A 13 3.84 28.83 -0.03
N ILE A 14 5.02 29.04 -0.63
CA ILE A 14 5.94 27.95 -1.02
C ILE A 14 6.36 27.11 0.19
N ASP A 15 6.68 27.72 1.33
CA ASP A 15 7.08 27.00 2.54
C ASP A 15 5.92 26.21 3.16
N GLN A 16 4.71 26.78 3.20
CA GLN A 16 3.50 26.08 3.64
C GLN A 16 3.13 24.91 2.72
N ILE A 17 3.24 25.09 1.40
CA ILE A 17 3.01 24.03 0.41
C ILE A 17 4.09 22.96 0.55
N GLY A 18 5.36 23.34 0.68
CA GLY A 18 6.50 22.43 0.87
C GLY A 18 6.34 21.57 2.13
N GLY A 19 5.95 22.18 3.25
CA GLY A 19 5.64 21.48 4.50
C GLY A 19 4.47 20.49 4.36
N SER A 20 3.41 20.89 3.65
CA SER A 20 2.23 20.05 3.39
C SER A 20 2.56 18.86 2.48
N VAL A 21 3.38 19.08 1.44
CA VAL A 21 3.87 18.04 0.52
C VAL A 21 4.72 17.02 1.28
N ARG A 22 5.70 17.45 2.09
CA ARG A 22 6.53 16.53 2.90
C ARG A 22 5.72 15.74 3.91
N ARG A 23 4.71 16.36 4.55
CA ARG A 23 3.82 15.67 5.48
C ARG A 23 2.95 14.63 4.76
N SER A 24 2.41 14.95 3.59
CA SER A 24 1.63 14.01 2.77
C SER A 24 2.47 12.83 2.27
N GLY A 25 3.73 13.06 1.89
CA GLY A 25 4.69 12.02 1.53
C GLY A 25 4.86 10.98 2.63
N ARG A 26 5.20 11.45 3.84
CA ARG A 26 5.44 10.58 5.01
C ARG A 26 4.24 9.71 5.33
N TRP A 27 3.06 10.30 5.25
CA TRP A 27 1.80 9.62 5.49
C TRP A 27 1.47 8.61 4.39
N ALA A 28 1.74 8.92 3.12
CA ALA A 28 1.60 7.97 2.03
C ALA A 28 2.58 6.80 2.16
N GLY A 29 3.84 7.05 2.50
CA GLY A 29 4.84 6.01 2.73
C GLY A 29 4.45 5.06 3.86
N ARG A 30 3.99 5.60 5.00
CA ARG A 30 3.47 4.79 6.12
C ARG A 30 2.24 3.97 5.71
N TRP A 31 1.34 4.57 4.94
CA TRP A 31 0.15 3.87 4.46
C TRP A 31 0.49 2.71 3.53
N MET A 32 1.47 2.90 2.66
CA MET A 32 1.97 1.83 1.78
C MET A 32 2.57 0.66 2.57
N PHE A 33 3.32 0.93 3.64
CA PHE A 33 3.75 -0.16 4.54
C PHE A 33 2.57 -0.86 5.22
N ALA A 34 1.59 -0.11 5.73
CA ALA A 34 0.41 -0.69 6.37
C ALA A 34 -0.37 -1.60 5.41
N LEU A 35 -0.58 -1.15 4.16
CA LEU A 35 -1.20 -1.93 3.09
C LEU A 35 -0.41 -3.20 2.80
N GLY A 36 0.91 -3.11 2.68
CA GLY A 36 1.75 -4.24 2.36
C GLY A 36 1.84 -5.30 3.46
N PHE A 37 2.10 -4.89 4.70
CA PHE A 37 2.08 -5.82 5.83
C PHE A 37 0.68 -6.39 6.07
N GLY A 38 -0.36 -5.56 5.92
CA GLY A 38 -1.75 -6.00 5.97
C GLY A 38 -2.04 -7.07 4.91
N ALA A 39 -1.53 -6.91 3.69
CA ALA A 39 -1.70 -7.90 2.62
C ALA A 39 -1.00 -9.22 2.96
N VAL A 40 0.22 -9.19 3.52
CA VAL A 40 0.91 -10.41 3.96
C VAL A 40 0.07 -11.15 5.00
N VAL A 41 -0.39 -10.44 6.05
CA VAL A 41 -1.20 -11.03 7.12
C VAL A 41 -2.52 -11.59 6.57
N TYR A 42 -3.18 -10.84 5.70
CA TYR A 42 -4.40 -11.27 5.01
C TYR A 42 -4.17 -12.57 4.23
N TRP A 43 -3.14 -12.63 3.38
CA TRP A 43 -2.87 -13.81 2.57
C TRP A 43 -2.45 -15.02 3.39
N LEU A 44 -1.67 -14.84 4.45
CA LEU A 44 -1.36 -15.92 5.39
C LEU A 44 -2.63 -16.49 6.04
N ALA A 45 -3.55 -15.62 6.45
CA ALA A 45 -4.82 -16.04 7.03
C ALA A 45 -5.72 -16.77 6.02
N ILE A 46 -5.75 -16.32 4.76
CA ILE A 46 -6.52 -16.98 3.69
C ILE A 46 -5.92 -18.35 3.34
N LEU A 47 -4.60 -18.45 3.19
CA LEU A 47 -3.95 -19.66 2.71
C LEU A 47 -3.77 -20.73 3.81
N LEU A 48 -3.47 -20.31 5.04
CA LEU A 48 -3.09 -21.21 6.14
C LEU A 48 -4.08 -21.20 7.30
N GLY A 49 -5.01 -20.25 7.33
CA GLY A 49 -6.04 -20.18 8.36
C GLY A 49 -7.14 -21.21 8.16
N GLY A 50 -7.72 -21.65 9.28
CA GLY A 50 -9.00 -22.36 9.28
C GLY A 50 -10.15 -21.45 8.84
N GLU A 51 -11.32 -22.04 8.61
CA GLU A 51 -12.50 -21.37 8.04
C GLU A 51 -12.87 -20.06 8.75
N THR A 52 -12.88 -20.05 10.09
CA THR A 52 -13.15 -18.85 10.89
C THR A 52 -12.14 -17.74 10.62
N LEU A 53 -10.84 -18.07 10.55
CA LEU A 53 -9.79 -17.08 10.32
C LEU A 53 -9.86 -16.52 8.89
N ARG A 54 -10.19 -17.36 7.90
CA ARG A 54 -10.45 -16.92 6.52
C ARG A 54 -11.61 -15.93 6.46
N GLY A 55 -12.70 -16.23 7.15
CA GLY A 55 -13.87 -15.33 7.25
C GLY A 55 -13.52 -13.98 7.87
N ILE A 56 -12.82 -13.99 9.01
CA ILE A 56 -12.36 -12.76 9.69
C ILE A 56 -11.42 -11.97 8.78
N ALA A 57 -10.47 -12.64 8.13
CA ALA A 57 -9.52 -11.99 7.23
C ALA A 57 -10.22 -11.34 6.02
N GLY A 58 -11.22 -12.00 5.43
CA GLY A 58 -12.04 -11.44 4.36
C GLY A 58 -12.73 -10.14 4.78
N TRP A 59 -13.44 -10.14 5.90
CA TRP A 59 -14.11 -8.94 6.44
C TRP A 59 -13.12 -7.84 6.82
N GLY A 60 -12.05 -8.20 7.53
CA GLY A 60 -11.00 -7.28 7.94
C GLY A 60 -10.33 -6.60 6.74
N TRP A 61 -10.09 -7.36 5.67
CA TRP A 61 -9.53 -6.84 4.42
C TRP A 61 -10.50 -5.89 3.71
N MET A 62 -11.79 -6.24 3.63
CA MET A 62 -12.80 -5.34 3.05
C MET A 62 -12.88 -4.00 3.80
N LEU A 63 -12.92 -4.04 5.14
CA LEU A 63 -12.91 -2.84 5.98
C LEU A 63 -11.62 -2.03 5.77
N PHE A 64 -10.48 -2.71 5.68
CA PHE A 64 -9.19 -2.08 5.43
C PHE A 64 -9.14 -1.39 4.05
N VAL A 65 -9.65 -2.03 3.00
CA VAL A 65 -9.74 -1.44 1.65
C VAL A 65 -10.69 -0.24 1.63
N ALA A 66 -11.87 -0.35 2.23
CA ALA A 66 -12.82 0.75 2.32
C ALA A 66 -12.21 1.94 3.08
N GLY A 67 -11.56 1.69 4.22
CA GLY A 67 -10.80 2.69 4.98
C GLY A 67 -9.67 3.32 4.16
N SER A 68 -8.96 2.50 3.37
CA SER A 68 -7.91 2.96 2.45
C SER A 68 -8.45 3.91 1.39
N MET A 69 -9.60 3.61 0.78
CA MET A 69 -10.22 4.49 -0.21
C MET A 69 -10.60 5.84 0.42
N VAL A 70 -11.27 5.82 1.58
CA VAL A 70 -11.63 7.05 2.32
C VAL A 70 -10.39 7.87 2.65
N TYR A 71 -9.34 7.21 3.12
CA TYR A 71 -8.06 7.86 3.44
C TYR A 71 -7.41 8.50 2.21
N VAL A 72 -7.35 7.78 1.09
CA VAL A 72 -6.77 8.30 -0.17
C VAL A 72 -7.59 9.47 -0.71
N PHE A 73 -8.92 9.42 -0.69
CA PHE A 73 -9.75 10.54 -1.12
C PHE A 73 -9.59 11.79 -0.24
N ARG A 74 -9.29 11.61 1.05
CA ARG A 74 -9.02 12.72 1.98
C ARG A 74 -7.62 13.31 1.82
N GLN A 75 -6.63 12.48 1.50
CA GLN A 75 -5.28 12.92 1.18
C GLN A 75 -5.30 13.53 -0.22
N ARG A 76 -5.41 14.86 -0.33
CA ARG A 76 -5.10 15.56 -1.58
C ARG A 76 -3.61 15.37 -1.86
N VAL A 77 -3.24 14.27 -2.53
CA VAL A 77 -1.84 13.88 -2.73
C VAL A 77 -1.19 14.84 -3.73
N PHE A 78 -0.38 15.78 -3.24
CA PHE A 78 0.27 16.81 -4.06
C PHE A 78 1.68 16.43 -4.55
N SER A 79 2.21 15.26 -4.20
CA SER A 79 3.58 14.87 -4.56
C SER A 79 3.66 14.17 -5.93
N ARG A 80 4.46 14.74 -6.84
CA ARG A 80 4.80 14.12 -8.14
C ARG A 80 5.41 12.73 -8.00
N ALA A 81 6.12 12.45 -6.90
CA ALA A 81 6.73 11.13 -6.67
C ALA A 81 5.65 10.06 -6.43
N ILE A 82 4.61 10.38 -5.64
CA ILE A 82 3.49 9.46 -5.42
C ILE A 82 2.73 9.25 -6.72
N TRP A 83 2.49 10.31 -7.48
CA TRP A 83 1.76 10.22 -8.75
C TRP A 83 2.44 9.32 -9.79
N ARG A 84 3.78 9.31 -9.81
CA ARG A 84 4.55 8.41 -10.69
C ARG A 84 4.58 6.96 -10.20
N LEU A 85 4.56 6.75 -8.88
CA LEU A 85 4.74 5.42 -8.29
C LEU A 85 3.42 4.65 -8.11
N GLN A 86 2.29 5.35 -8.01
CA GLN A 86 1.00 4.71 -7.70
C GLN A 86 0.60 3.66 -8.74
N TRP A 87 0.83 3.91 -10.04
CA TRP A 87 0.38 3.01 -11.10
C TRP A 87 1.24 1.74 -11.16
N PRO A 88 2.58 1.82 -11.15
CA PRO A 88 3.43 0.65 -11.00
C PRO A 88 3.14 -0.17 -9.74
N ILE A 89 2.95 0.50 -8.58
CA ILE A 89 2.66 -0.20 -7.32
C ILE A 89 1.30 -0.88 -7.40
N ALA A 90 0.26 -0.19 -7.87
CA ALA A 90 -1.08 -0.74 -8.01
C ALA A 90 -1.11 -1.92 -9.00
N ALA A 91 -0.46 -1.79 -10.15
CA ALA A 91 -0.35 -2.86 -11.13
C ALA A 91 0.39 -4.08 -10.55
N GLY A 92 1.53 -3.86 -9.90
CA GLY A 92 2.29 -4.94 -9.24
C GLY A 92 1.48 -5.61 -8.14
N PHE A 93 0.77 -4.83 -7.33
CA PHE A 93 -0.09 -5.35 -6.26
C PHE A 93 -1.26 -6.18 -6.80
N LEU A 94 -1.92 -5.70 -7.86
CA LEU A 94 -3.00 -6.43 -8.52
C LEU A 94 -2.50 -7.73 -9.15
N LEU A 95 -1.38 -7.69 -9.87
CA LEU A 95 -0.82 -8.88 -10.51
C LEU A 95 -0.40 -9.94 -9.49
N THR A 96 0.32 -9.55 -8.45
CA THR A 96 0.77 -10.46 -7.40
C THR A 96 -0.39 -11.01 -6.57
N SER A 97 -1.40 -10.18 -6.27
CA SER A 97 -2.62 -10.64 -5.58
C SER A 97 -3.45 -11.57 -6.47
N ALA A 98 -3.57 -11.29 -7.77
CA ALA A 98 -4.24 -12.19 -8.70
C ALA A 98 -3.52 -13.54 -8.79
N ALA A 99 -2.18 -13.54 -8.84
CA ALA A 99 -1.38 -14.77 -8.78
C ALA A 99 -1.59 -15.53 -7.47
N ALA A 100 -1.65 -14.83 -6.33
CA ALA A 100 -1.96 -15.44 -5.03
C ALA A 100 -3.37 -16.05 -4.99
N THR A 101 -4.37 -15.38 -5.58
CA THR A 101 -5.72 -15.94 -5.75
C THR A 101 -5.70 -17.22 -6.58
N LEU A 102 -5.04 -17.20 -7.74
CA LEU A 102 -4.94 -18.38 -8.61
C LEU A 102 -4.24 -19.53 -7.89
N PHE A 103 -3.17 -19.25 -7.15
CA PHE A 103 -2.50 -20.24 -6.31
C PHE A 103 -3.45 -20.81 -5.25
N ALA A 104 -4.16 -19.96 -4.51
CA ALA A 104 -5.09 -20.38 -3.47
C ALA A 104 -6.23 -21.26 -4.00
N VAL A 105 -6.78 -20.90 -5.16
CA VAL A 105 -7.98 -21.56 -5.72
C VAL A 105 -7.64 -22.84 -6.48
N PHE A 106 -6.52 -22.87 -7.21
CA PHE A 106 -6.23 -23.96 -8.14
C PHE A 106 -5.08 -24.87 -7.72
N LEU A 107 -4.19 -24.40 -6.84
CA LEU A 107 -2.94 -25.12 -6.53
C LEU A 107 -2.82 -25.53 -5.06
N MET A 108 -3.41 -24.78 -4.13
CA MET A 108 -3.29 -25.05 -2.70
C MET A 108 -4.17 -26.24 -2.29
N PRO A 109 -3.59 -27.34 -1.77
CA PRO A 109 -4.37 -28.48 -1.28
C PRO A 109 -5.06 -28.19 0.05
N ASP A 110 -6.16 -28.89 0.34
CA ASP A 110 -6.93 -28.73 1.58
C ASP A 110 -6.12 -29.10 2.84
N GLU A 111 -5.26 -30.12 2.74
CA GLU A 111 -4.33 -30.53 3.79
C GLU A 111 -2.88 -30.27 3.34
N PRO A 112 -2.36 -29.05 3.56
CA PRO A 112 -1.04 -28.67 3.07
C PRO A 112 0.09 -29.29 3.91
N GLY A 113 0.93 -30.09 3.24
CA GLY A 113 2.22 -30.50 3.77
C GLY A 113 3.24 -29.34 3.89
N PRO A 114 4.41 -29.54 4.50
CA PRO A 114 5.37 -28.49 4.81
C PRO A 114 5.82 -27.64 3.61
N GLN A 115 6.00 -28.25 2.43
CA GLN A 115 6.37 -27.51 1.21
C GLN A 115 5.30 -26.52 0.76
N TRP A 116 4.02 -26.85 0.97
CA TRP A 116 2.90 -25.98 0.62
C TRP A 116 2.79 -24.81 1.59
N VAL A 117 3.11 -25.03 2.86
CA VAL A 117 3.21 -23.94 3.85
C VAL A 117 4.29 -22.94 3.45
N ALA A 118 5.47 -23.42 3.05
CA ALA A 118 6.54 -22.55 2.59
C ALA A 118 6.14 -21.74 1.35
N LEU A 119 5.48 -22.37 0.37
CA LEU A 119 4.96 -21.69 -0.83
C LEU A 119 3.86 -20.68 -0.49
N ALA A 120 2.99 -20.98 0.47
CA ALA A 120 1.96 -20.06 0.92
C ALA A 120 2.55 -18.81 1.58
N VAL A 121 3.57 -19.00 2.44
CA VAL A 121 4.30 -17.88 3.06
C VAL A 121 4.98 -17.03 2.00
N LEU A 122 5.68 -17.66 1.03
CA LEU A 122 6.33 -16.93 -0.04
C LEU A 122 5.31 -16.14 -0.87
N THR A 123 4.19 -16.76 -1.24
CA THR A 123 3.09 -16.13 -1.97
C THR A 123 2.55 -14.92 -1.22
N ALA A 124 2.31 -15.04 0.09
CA ALA A 124 1.83 -13.94 0.91
C ALA A 124 2.83 -12.76 0.94
N VAL A 125 4.12 -13.06 1.10
CA VAL A 125 5.19 -12.03 1.08
C VAL A 125 5.26 -11.35 -0.28
N VAL A 126 5.21 -12.11 -1.39
CA VAL A 126 5.25 -11.57 -2.75
C VAL A 126 4.04 -10.68 -3.02
N ALA A 127 2.85 -11.07 -2.57
CA ALA A 127 1.64 -10.24 -2.71
C ALA A 127 1.72 -8.92 -1.93
N GLY A 128 2.36 -8.92 -0.75
CA GLY A 128 2.59 -7.70 0.03
C GLY A 128 3.78 -6.85 -0.43
N ALA A 129 4.68 -7.40 -1.25
CA ALA A 129 5.94 -6.73 -1.60
C ALA A 129 5.79 -5.41 -2.38
N PRO A 130 4.90 -5.28 -3.39
CA PRO A 130 4.78 -4.03 -4.15
C PRO A 130 4.48 -2.79 -3.30
N PRO A 131 3.49 -2.79 -2.39
CA PRO A 131 3.26 -1.64 -1.51
C PRO A 131 4.38 -1.45 -0.46
N ILE A 132 5.02 -2.51 0.06
CA ILE A 132 6.19 -2.37 0.95
C ILE A 132 7.33 -1.64 0.21
N TRP A 133 7.63 -2.06 -1.02
CA TRP A 133 8.62 -1.42 -1.88
C TRP A 133 8.25 0.03 -2.16
N GLY A 134 6.98 0.30 -2.46
CA GLY A 134 6.46 1.65 -2.64
C GLY A 134 6.68 2.57 -1.43
N GLY A 135 6.38 2.08 -0.23
CA GLY A 135 6.63 2.79 1.02
C GLY A 135 8.11 3.06 1.26
N TRP A 136 8.97 2.09 0.94
CA TRP A 136 10.43 2.24 1.05
C TRP A 136 10.99 3.30 0.09
N VAL A 137 10.59 3.25 -1.19
CA VAL A 137 11.02 4.24 -2.20
C VAL A 137 10.56 5.65 -1.82
N LEU A 138 9.31 5.81 -1.39
CA LEU A 138 8.78 7.11 -0.97
C LEU A 138 9.56 7.67 0.23
N ARG A 139 9.86 6.83 1.22
CA ARG A 139 10.67 7.22 2.38
C ARG A 139 12.10 7.63 1.99
N HIS A 140 12.73 6.95 1.04
CA HIS A 140 14.11 7.28 0.62
C HIS A 140 14.18 8.57 -0.20
N ARG A 141 13.19 8.81 -1.07
CA ARG A 141 13.13 10.06 -1.86
C ARG A 141 12.85 11.31 -1.02
N GLU A 142 12.32 11.15 0.19
CA GLU A 142 12.14 12.25 1.15
C GLU A 142 13.41 12.63 1.91
N VAL A 143 14.43 11.76 1.94
CA VAL A 143 15.70 12.01 2.66
C VAL A 143 16.68 12.78 1.77
N THR A 144 16.52 12.68 0.44
CA THR A 144 17.45 13.25 -0.56
C THR A 144 16.97 14.54 -1.23
N GLY A 145 15.81 15.08 -0.83
CA GLY A 145 15.22 16.28 -1.43
C GLY A 145 14.57 17.20 -0.42
#